data_AF-H5U572-F1
#
_entry.id   AF-H5U572-F1
#
_cell.length_a   1.000
_cell.length_b   1.000
_cell.length_c   1.000
_cell.angle_alpha   90.00
_cell.angle_beta   90.00
_cell.angle_gamma   90.00
#
_symmetry.space_group_name_H-M   'P 1'
#
loop_
_entity.id
_entity.type
_entity.pdbx_description
1 polymer ?
#
loop_
_entity_poly.entity_id
_entity_poly.type
_entity_poly.pdbx_seq_one_letter_code
_entity_poly.pdbx_strand_id
1 'polypeptide(L)' 'MKSFWCGAVIPDCDATFEATTEAEIVELVVEHAADDHGIDDVPPDTVARVREVIVDQ' A
#
# COMPACT_ATOMS: atom_id res chain seq x y z
N MET A 1 -14.74 -6.15 0.48
CA MET A 1 -13.34 -6.42 0.06
C MET A 1 -12.59 -5.12 0.25
N LYS A 2 -11.28 -5.12 0.49
CA LYS A 2 -10.50 -3.89 0.65
C LYS A 2 -9.66 -3.65 -0.60
N SER A 3 -9.49 -2.40 -1.00
CA SER A 3 -8.60 -2.02 -2.10
C SER A 3 -7.70 -0.84 -1.73
N PHE A 4 -6.54 -0.78 -2.38
CA PHE A 4 -5.56 0.28 -2.24
C PHE A 4 -4.92 0.59 -3.59
N TRP A 5 -4.64 1.88 -3.83
CA TRP A 5 -3.92 2.36 -5.00
C TRP A 5 -2.66 3.11 -4.56
N CYS A 6 -1.49 2.63 -4.97
CA CYS A 6 -0.19 3.18 -4.57
C CYS A 6 -0.05 4.66 -4.93
N GLY A 7 -0.66 5.09 -6.04
CA GLY A 7 -0.69 6.49 -6.50
C GLY A 7 -1.30 7.48 -5.49
N ALA A 8 -2.05 7.00 -4.50
CA ALA A 8 -2.54 7.82 -3.39
C ALA A 8 -1.43 8.22 -2.37
N VAL A 9 -0.27 7.58 -2.44
CA VAL A 9 0.91 7.78 -1.58
C VAL A 9 2.14 8.22 -2.38
N ILE A 10 2.47 7.52 -3.47
CA ILE A 10 3.60 7.85 -4.35
C ILE A 10 3.06 8.26 -5.72
N PRO A 11 3.22 9.53 -6.15
CA PRO A 11 2.83 9.96 -7.49
C PRO A 11 3.48 9.09 -8.57
N ASP A 12 2.78 8.94 -9.71
CA ASP A 12 3.23 8.15 -10.87
C ASP A 12 3.38 6.63 -10.62
N CYS A 13 2.75 6.09 -9.58
CA CYS A 13 2.61 4.64 -9.39
C CYS A 13 1.15 4.19 -9.60
N ASP A 14 0.91 3.31 -10.57
CA ASP A 14 -0.41 2.79 -10.92
C ASP A 14 -0.76 1.47 -10.23
N ALA A 15 0.11 0.95 -9.37
CA ALA A 15 -0.12 -0.34 -8.69
C ALA A 15 -1.38 -0.30 -7.81
N THR A 16 -2.23 -1.30 -7.97
CA THR A 16 -3.45 -1.49 -7.18
C THR A 16 -3.45 -2.86 -6.52
N PHE A 17 -3.99 -2.92 -5.31
CA PHE A 17 -4.01 -4.12 -4.47
C PHE A 17 -5.42 -4.35 -3.96
N GLU A 18 -5.83 -5.61 -3.88
CA GLU A 18 -7.12 -6.03 -3.32
C GLU A 18 -6.90 -7.19 -2.35
N ALA A 19 -7.51 -7.12 -1.17
CA ALA A 19 -7.42 -8.16 -0.16
C ALA A 19 -8.63 -8.18 0.78
N THR A 20 -8.73 -9.19 1.65
CA THR A 20 -9.87 -9.33 2.56
C THR A 20 -9.75 -8.36 3.74
N THR A 21 -8.53 -8.04 4.15
CA THR A 21 -8.23 -7.22 5.32
C THR A 21 -7.22 -6.11 5.01
N GLU A 22 -7.21 -5.06 5.84
CA GLU A 22 -6.20 -4.00 5.74
C GLU A 22 -4.78 -4.50 6.03
N ALA A 23 -4.63 -5.53 6.86
CA ALA A 23 -3.33 -6.12 7.17
C ALA A 23 -2.72 -6.77 5.92
N GLU A 24 -3.50 -7.55 5.18
CA GLU A 24 -3.06 -8.17 3.93
C GLU A 24 -2.70 -7.12 2.86
N ILE A 25 -3.45 -6.00 2.78
CA ILE A 25 -3.05 -4.88 1.92
C ILE A 25 -1.68 -4.33 2.32
N VAL A 26 -1.43 -4.12 3.61
CA VAL A 26 -0.13 -3.59 4.08
C VAL A 26 1.01 -4.54 3.76
N GLU A 27 0.81 -5.87 3.86
CA GLU A 27 1.82 -6.86 3.47
C GLU A 27 2.18 -6.72 1.98
N LEU A 28 1.18 -6.68 1.10
CA LEU A 28 1.38 -6.50 -0.35
C LEU A 28 2.07 -5.17 -0.68
N VAL A 29 1.74 -4.11 0.06
CA VAL A 29 2.36 -2.78 -0.12
C VAL A 29 3.83 -2.78 0.31
N VAL A 30 4.19 -3.48 1.39
CA VAL A 30 5.59 -3.59 1.83
C VAL A 30 6.42 -4.37 0.80
N GLU A 31 5.89 -5.47 0.27
CA GLU A 31 6.55 -6.23 -0.80
C GLU A 31 6.75 -5.36 -2.05
N HIS A 32 5.70 -4.68 -2.50
CA HIS A 32 5.76 -3.75 -3.63
C HIS A 32 6.75 -2.59 -3.42
N ALA A 33 6.77 -2.02 -2.21
CA ALA A 33 7.69 -0.92 -1.89
C ALA A 33 9.16 -1.35 -1.99
N ALA A 34 9.49 -2.57 -1.59
CA ALA A 34 10.82 -3.13 -1.76
C ALA A 34 11.14 -3.38 -3.24
N ASP A 35 10.26 -4.07 -3.96
CA ASP A 35 10.52 -4.51 -5.34
C ASP A 35 10.55 -3.37 -6.37
N ASP A 36 9.58 -2.44 -6.28
CA ASP A 36 9.37 -1.42 -7.32
C ASP A 36 9.92 -0.04 -6.93
N HIS A 37 10.15 0.21 -5.63
CA HIS A 37 10.62 1.49 -5.12
C HIS A 37 11.96 1.41 -4.36
N GLY A 38 12.50 0.21 -4.11
CA GLY A 38 13.75 0.04 -3.36
C GLY A 38 13.65 0.50 -1.91
N ILE A 39 12.45 0.43 -1.32
CA ILE A 39 12.17 0.81 0.06
C ILE A 39 12.02 -0.46 0.88
N ASP A 40 13.14 -0.97 1.40
CA ASP A 40 13.17 -2.18 2.22
C ASP A 40 12.57 -1.98 3.64
N ASP A 41 12.59 -0.75 4.15
CA ASP A 41 12.05 -0.38 5.46
C ASP A 41 11.00 0.71 5.28
N VAL A 42 9.72 0.33 5.30
CA VAL A 42 8.60 1.25 5.16
C VAL A 42 8.34 1.95 6.50
N PRO A 43 8.51 3.28 6.61
CA PRO A 43 8.32 3.99 7.87
C PRO A 43 6.90 3.83 8.44
N PRO A 44 6.73 3.82 9.78
CA PRO A 44 5.41 3.70 10.40
C PRO A 44 4.39 4.74 9.95
N ASP A 45 4.84 5.98 9.71
CA ASP A 45 3.98 7.06 9.19
C ASP A 45 3.48 6.77 7.77
N THR A 46 4.31 6.12 6.93
CA THR A 46 3.90 5.67 5.59
C THR A 46 2.86 4.56 5.70
N VAL A 47 3.04 3.60 6.61
CA VAL A 47 2.05 2.54 6.86
C VAL A 47 0.73 3.13 7.36
N ALA A 48 0.78 4.13 8.25
CA ALA A 48 -0.40 4.85 8.69
C ALA A 48 -1.11 5.52 7.51
N ARG A 49 -0.34 6.22 6.65
CA ARG A 49 -0.88 6.87 5.46
C ARG A 49 -1.52 5.90 4.47
N VAL A 50 -0.91 4.74 4.25
CA VAL A 50 -1.47 3.65 3.42
C VAL A 50 -2.83 3.24 3.98
N ARG A 51 -2.93 2.98 5.28
CA ARG A 51 -4.19 2.58 5.93
C ARG A 51 -5.29 3.63 5.79
N GLU A 52 -4.97 4.91 5.87
CA GLU A 52 -5.94 6.00 5.71
C GLU A 52 -6.60 6.06 4.32
N VAL A 53 -5.94 5.51 3.30
CA VAL A 53 -6.43 5.55 1.91
C VAL A 53 -6.90 4.20 1.39
N ILE A 54 -6.91 3.16 2.23
CA ILE A 54 -7.59 1.90 1.92
C ILE A 54 -9.09 2.16 1.87
N VAL A 55 -9.76 1.67 0.84
CA VAL A 55 -11.21 1.78 0.68
C VAL A 55 -11.88 0.42 0.71
N ASP A 56 -13.14 0.40 1.14
CA ASP A 56 -14.02 -0.75 0.99
C ASP A 56 -14.59 -0.77 -0.44
N GLN A 57 -14.53 -1.95 -1.06
CA GLN A 57 -15.17 -2.30 -2.33
C GLN A 57 -16.52 -2.96 -2.07
#